data_AF-A0A370KUH8-F1
#
_entry.id   AF-A0A370KUH8-F1
#
_cell.length_a   1.000
_cell.length_b   1.000
_cell.length_c   1.000
_cell.angle_alpha   90.00
_cell.angle_beta   90.00
_cell.angle_gamma   90.00
#
_symmetry.space_group_name_H-M   'P 1'
#
loop_
_entity.id
_entity.type
_entity.pdbx_description
1 polymer ?
#
loop_
_entity_poly.entity_id
_entity_poly.type
_entity_poly.pdbx_seq_one_letter_code
_entity_poly.pdbx_strand_id
1 'polypeptide(L)' 'MKERDLKELGEALLQEVSSDITPKKLIKAVQKTHPDASKKEIVRAAFYALIANAHKVSDDKATKLHAFATNESRSGDL' A
#
# COMPACT_ATOMS: atom_id res chain seq x y z
N MET A 1 11.96 -7.93 7.55
CA MET A 1 11.75 -7.57 6.14
C MET A 1 12.90 -6.73 5.62
N LYS A 2 13.48 -7.08 4.46
CA LYS A 2 14.53 -6.29 3.79
C LYS A 2 13.91 -5.22 2.89
N GLU A 3 14.68 -4.20 2.53
CA GLU A 3 14.23 -3.09 1.67
C GLU A 3 13.73 -3.56 0.29
N ARG A 4 14.32 -4.63 -0.25
CA ARG A 4 13.89 -5.28 -1.49
C ARG A 4 12.47 -5.83 -1.38
N ASP A 5 12.15 -6.50 -0.27
CA ASP A 5 10.84 -7.07 -0.01
C ASP A 5 9.77 -5.94 0.10
N LEU A 6 10.11 -4.79 0.69
CA LEU A 6 9.21 -3.63 0.77
C LEU A 6 8.93 -3.01 -0.60
N LYS A 7 9.95 -2.96 -1.46
CA LYS A 7 9.82 -2.45 -2.83
C LYS A 7 8.95 -3.36 -3.69
N GLU A 8 9.13 -4.68 -3.60
CA GLU A 8 8.29 -5.65 -4.31
C GLU A 8 6.82 -5.58 -3.88
N LEU A 9 6.56 -5.52 -2.55
CA LEU A 9 5.19 -5.30 -2.06
C LEU A 9 4.63 -3.97 -2.56
N GLY A 10 5.44 -2.91 -2.61
CA GLY A 10 5.04 -1.59 -3.08
C GLY A 10 4.67 -1.57 -4.56
N GLU A 11 5.40 -2.30 -5.40
CA GLU A 11 5.10 -2.44 -6.83
C GLU A 11 3.82 -3.26 -7.05
N ALA A 12 3.64 -4.36 -6.30
CA ALA A 12 2.41 -5.14 -6.33
C ALA A 12 1.19 -4.28 -5.93
N LEU A 13 1.33 -3.44 -4.90
CA LEU A 13 0.29 -2.49 -4.49
C LEU A 13 -0.06 -1.49 -5.60
N LEU A 14 0.93 -0.98 -6.34
CA LEU A 14 0.69 -0.03 -7.44
C LEU A 14 -0.02 -0.68 -8.64
N GLN A 15 0.22 -1.96 -8.90
CA GLN A 15 -0.48 -2.73 -9.94
C GLN A 15 -1.95 -3.00 -9.56
N GLU A 16 -2.21 -3.28 -8.28
CA GLU A 16 -3.56 -3.57 -7.77
C GLU A 16 -4.41 -2.31 -7.53
N VAL A 17 -3.78 -1.13 -7.39
CA VAL A 17 -4.48 0.15 -7.23
C VAL A 17 -5.17 0.57 -8.54
N SER A 18 -6.42 0.14 -8.64
CA SER A 18 -7.46 0.63 -9.55
C SER A 18 -8.35 1.66 -8.83
N SER A 19 -8.99 2.58 -9.56
CA SER A 19 -9.75 3.73 -8.99
C SER A 19 -10.87 3.38 -8.00
N ASP A 20 -11.29 2.12 -7.90
CA ASP A 20 -12.41 1.62 -7.08
C ASP A 20 -12.00 0.60 -5.99
N ILE A 21 -10.71 0.36 -5.75
CA ILE A 21 -10.29 -0.65 -4.76
C ILE A 21 -10.30 -0.09 -3.34
N THR A 22 -10.93 -0.81 -2.42
CA THR A 22 -10.91 -0.46 -0.99
C THR A 22 -9.64 -0.98 -0.30
N PRO A 23 -9.18 -0.31 0.76
CA PRO A 23 -8.13 -0.75 1.68
C PRO A 23 -8.06 -2.26 1.96
N LYS A 24 -9.20 -2.84 2.37
CA LYS A 24 -9.31 -4.26 2.71
C LYS A 24 -9.13 -5.17 1.49
N LYS A 25 -9.64 -4.75 0.32
CA LYS A 25 -9.47 -5.51 -0.93
C LYS A 25 -8.02 -5.46 -1.40
N LEU A 26 -7.36 -4.31 -1.25
CA LEU A 26 -5.95 -4.12 -1.59
C LEU A 26 -5.04 -5.02 -0.74
N ILE A 27 -5.25 -5.07 0.58
CA ILE A 27 -4.50 -5.97 1.48
C ILE A 27 -4.71 -7.43 1.08
N LYS A 28 -5.96 -7.84 0.83
CA LYS A 28 -6.26 -9.22 0.41
C LYS A 28 -5.63 -9.57 -0.94
N ALA A 29 -5.58 -8.64 -1.88
CA ALA A 29 -4.94 -8.86 -3.17
C ALA A 29 -3.43 -9.08 -3.01
N VAL A 30 -2.76 -8.26 -2.20
CA VAL A 30 -1.34 -8.42 -1.91
C VAL A 30 -1.06 -9.71 -1.14
N GLN A 31 -1.89 -10.07 -0.16
CA GLN A 31 -1.74 -11.33 0.57
C GLN A 31 -1.98 -12.57 -0.30
N LYS A 32 -2.77 -12.45 -1.38
CA LYS A 32 -2.94 -13.53 -2.34
C LYS A 32 -1.64 -13.83 -3.11
N THR A 33 -0.85 -12.79 -3.39
CA THR A 33 0.42 -12.88 -4.10
C THR A 33 1.61 -13.09 -3.15
N HIS A 34 1.51 -12.58 -1.92
CA HIS A 34 2.51 -12.64 -0.86
C HIS A 34 1.86 -13.11 0.45
N PRO A 35 1.58 -14.42 0.61
CA PRO A 35 0.87 -14.95 1.76
C PRO A 35 1.59 -14.75 3.09
N ASP A 36 2.92 -14.61 3.05
CA ASP A 36 3.76 -14.40 4.24
C ASP A 36 3.80 -12.94 4.70
N ALA A 37 3.24 -12.01 3.92
CA ALA A 37 3.26 -10.59 4.24
C ALA A 37 2.22 -10.24 5.32
N SER A 38 2.70 -9.73 6.45
CA SER A 38 1.82 -9.25 7.51
C SER A 38 1.10 -7.96 7.11
N LYS A 39 -0.06 -7.69 7.74
CA LYS A 39 -0.80 -6.43 7.51
C LYS A 39 0.09 -5.20 7.72
N LYS A 40 0.96 -5.21 8.74
CA LYS A 40 1.90 -4.12 9.05
C LYS A 40 2.92 -3.90 7.93
N GLU A 41 3.43 -4.98 7.33
CA GLU A 41 4.38 -4.91 6.21
C GLU A 41 3.73 -4.38 4.93
N ILE A 42 2.48 -4.78 4.66
CA ILE A 42 1.73 -4.32 3.48
C ILE A 42 1.42 -2.82 3.59
N VAL A 43 0.99 -2.34 4.77
CA VAL A 43 0.75 -0.91 4.99
C VAL A 43 2.05 -0.12 4.85
N ARG A 44 3.16 -0.61 5.42
CA ARG A 44 4.48 0.03 5.30
C ARG A 44 4.96 0.09 3.85
N ALA A 45 4.74 -0.97 3.08
CA ALA A 45 5.02 -1.01 1.64
C ALA A 45 4.14 -0.06 0.84
N ALA A 46 2.87 0.14 1.23
CA ALA A 46 1.97 1.10 0.59
C ALA A 46 2.47 2.54 0.77
N PHE A 47 2.87 2.91 1.98
CA PHE A 47 3.49 4.21 2.25
C PHE A 47 4.82 4.39 1.50
N TYR A 48 5.66 3.36 1.49
CA TYR A 48 6.92 3.39 0.76
C TYR A 48 6.68 3.59 -0.75
N ALA A 49 5.73 2.87 -1.34
CA ALA A 49 5.36 3.02 -2.75
C ALA A 49 4.83 4.41 -3.08
N LEU A 50 4.03 4.98 -2.18
CA LEU A 50 3.51 6.35 -2.27
C LEU A 50 4.63 7.38 -2.34
N ILE A 51 5.59 7.30 -1.41
CA ILE A 51 6.69 8.26 -1.26
C ILE A 51 7.70 8.06 -2.40
N ALA A 52 8.08 6.80 -2.67
CA ALA A 52 9.06 6.46 -3.71
C ALA A 52 8.55 6.73 -5.13
N ASN A 53 7.23 6.72 -5.33
CA ASN A 53 6.61 7.02 -6.63
C ASN A 53 5.83 8.34 -6.61
N ALA A 54 6.04 9.22 -5.63
CA ALA A 54 5.38 10.53 -5.57
C ALA A 54 5.58 11.37 -6.84
N HIS A 55 6.64 11.09 -7.61
CA HIS A 55 6.97 11.75 -8.89
C HIS A 55 6.37 11.04 -10.12
N LYS A 56 5.80 9.84 -9.96
CA LYS A 56 5.26 8.97 -11.03
C LYS A 56 3.78 8.65 -10.87
N VAL A 57 3.23 8.89 -9.68
CA VAL A 57 1.84 8.64 -9.33
C VAL A 57 1.07 9.93 -9.60
N SER A 58 0.02 9.86 -10.41
CA SER A 58 -0.87 11.01 -10.63
C SER A 58 -1.43 11.52 -9.30
N ASP A 59 -1.61 12.84 -9.16
CA ASP A 59 -2.10 13.49 -7.93
C ASP A 59 -3.33 12.80 -7.31
N ASP A 60 -4.22 12.26 -8.16
CA ASP A 60 -5.43 11.55 -7.74
C ASP A 60 -5.13 10.24 -6.99
N LYS A 61 -4.15 9.45 -7.46
CA LYS A 61 -3.70 8.23 -6.80
C LYS A 61 -2.92 8.55 -5.52
N ALA A 62 -2.11 9.61 -5.53
CA ALA A 62 -1.36 10.04 -4.36
C ALA A 62 -2.31 10.47 -3.22
N THR A 63 -3.36 11.21 -3.55
CA THR A 63 -4.39 11.67 -2.61
C THR A 63 -5.16 10.49 -1.99
N LYS A 64 -5.54 9.49 -2.79
CA LYS A 64 -6.25 8.29 -2.31
C LYS A 64 -5.41 7.46 -1.34
N LEU A 65 -4.13 7.27 -1.65
CA LEU A 65 -3.21 6.54 -0.78
C LEU A 65 -2.92 7.32 0.51
N HIS A 66 -2.80 8.65 0.46
CA HIS A 66 -2.63 9.50 1.66
C HIS A 66 -3.85 9.44 2.58
N ALA A 67 -5.06 9.45 2.01
CA ALA A 67 -6.30 9.27 2.76
C ALA A 67 -6.38 7.89 3.42
N PHE A 68 -5.98 6.83 2.71
CA PHE A 68 -5.92 5.46 3.25
C PHE A 68 -4.95 5.35 4.42
N ALA A 69 -3.74 5.86 4.23
CA ALA A 69 -2.67 5.95 5.23
C ALA A 69 -3.13 6.64 6.53
N THR A 70 -3.76 7.81 6.40
CA THR A 70 -4.18 8.63 7.54
C THR A 70 -5.35 8.00 8.30
N ASN A 71 -6.27 7.35 7.58
CA ASN A 71 -7.48 6.79 8.18
C ASN A 71 -7.20 5.48 8.94
N GLU A 72 -6.30 4.63 8.42
CA GLU A 72 -5.86 3.43 9.15
C GLU A 72 -4.98 3.77 10.36
N SER A 73 -4.22 4.87 10.32
CA SER A 73 -3.40 5.31 11.47
C SER A 73 -4.24 5.84 12.65
N ARG A 74 -5.49 6.26 12.37
CA ARG A 74 -6.39 6.86 13.37
C ARG A 74 -7.39 5.85 13.94
N SER A 75 -7.68 4.77 13.22
CA SER A 75 -8.49 3.65 13.69
C SER A 75 -7.62 2.50 14.23
N GLY A 76 -7.00 2.72 15.40
CA GLY A 76 -6.64 1.66 16.35
C GLY A 76 -5.39 0.82 16.04
N ASP A 77 -4.47 0.83 17.01
CA ASP A 77 -3.35 -0.10 17.21
C ASP A 77 -2.19 -0.04 16.20
N LEU A 78 -1.29 0.94 16.40
CA LEU A 78 0.13 0.75 16.08
C LEU A 78 0.88 0.15 17.27
#